data_AF-L0KLS4-F1
#
_entry.id   AF-L0KLS4-F1
#
_cell.length_a   1.000
_cell.length_b   1.000
_cell.length_c   1.000
_cell.angle_alpha   90.00
_cell.angle_beta   90.00
_cell.angle_gamma   90.00
#
_symmetry.space_group_name_H-M   'P 1'
#
loop_
_entity.id
_entity.type
_entity.pdbx_description
1 polymer ?
#
loop_
_entity_poly.entity_id
_entity_poly.type
_entity_poly.pdbx_seq_one_letter_code
_entity_poly.pdbx_strand_id
1 'polypeptide(L)'
;MSEHAIEFLRGWIGEKVHCQSHARIEKQAETLARECAAKAAEVGIPLEDIQEEVGDIQELIASRLEEAAEADENQQASSKAAE
;
A
#
# COMPACT_ATOMS: atom_id res chain seq x y z
N MET A 1 -17.32 -3.78 12.93
CA MET A 1 -16.65 -5.00 12.41
C MET A 1 -17.02 -5.16 10.95
N SER A 2 -16.32 -4.44 10.09
CA SER A 2 -16.56 -4.46 8.65
C SER A 2 -15.37 -5.17 8.01
N GLU A 3 -15.36 -6.50 8.03
CA GLU A 3 -14.29 -7.34 7.44
C GLU A 3 -14.01 -6.99 5.96
N HIS A 4 -14.99 -6.38 5.28
CA HIS A 4 -14.87 -5.86 3.92
C HIS A 4 -13.85 -4.73 3.77
N ALA A 5 -13.68 -3.85 4.78
CA ALA A 5 -12.76 -2.72 4.70
C ALA A 5 -11.30 -3.19 4.64
N ILE A 6 -10.92 -4.10 5.54
CA ILE A 6 -9.58 -4.70 5.58
C ILE A 6 -9.30 -5.52 4.33
N GLU A 7 -10.23 -6.36 3.89
CA GLU A 7 -10.02 -7.21 2.71
C GLU A 7 -9.90 -6.39 1.43
N PHE A 8 -10.73 -5.35 1.28
CA PHE A 8 -10.60 -4.39 0.18
C PHE A 8 -9.22 -3.71 0.21
N LEU A 9 -8.82 -3.21 1.38
CA LEU A 9 -7.55 -2.50 1.52
C LEU A 9 -6.35 -3.40 1.22
N ARG A 10 -6.34 -4.63 1.73
CA ARG A 10 -5.27 -5.61 1.48
C ARG A 10 -5.16 -5.96 0.00
N GLY A 11 -6.30 -6.17 -0.67
CA GLY A 11 -6.34 -6.40 -2.13
C GLY A 11 -5.85 -5.19 -2.92
N TRP A 12 -6.35 -3.99 -2.57
CA TRP A 12 -5.99 -2.74 -3.24
C TRP A 12 -4.51 -2.42 -3.10
N ILE A 13 -3.97 -2.53 -1.89
CA ILE A 13 -2.56 -2.31 -1.60
C ILE A 13 -1.73 -3.36 -2.33
N GLY A 14 -2.08 -4.64 -2.28
CA GLY A 14 -1.35 -5.69 -2.99
C GLY A 14 -1.30 -5.48 -4.51
N GLU A 15 -2.33 -4.86 -5.10
CA GLU A 15 -2.40 -4.57 -6.53
C GLU A 15 -1.72 -3.25 -6.92
N LYS A 16 -1.80 -2.22 -6.08
CA LYS A 16 -1.31 -0.86 -6.38
C LYS A 16 0.07 -0.56 -5.82
N VAL A 17 0.48 -1.21 -4.74
CA VAL A 17 1.80 -1.04 -4.12
C VAL A 17 2.82 -1.87 -4.89
N HIS A 18 3.23 -1.31 -6.02
CA HIS A 18 4.41 -1.73 -6.74
C HIS A 18 5.45 -0.62 -6.57
N CYS A 19 6.51 -0.89 -5.81
CA CYS A 19 7.54 0.13 -5.65
C CYS A 19 8.34 0.26 -6.94
N GLN A 20 8.32 1.47 -7.52
CA GLN A 20 9.25 1.82 -8.59
C GLN A 20 10.54 2.46 -8.05
N SER A 21 10.51 3.10 -6.87
CA SER A 21 11.67 3.78 -6.27
C SER A 21 11.43 4.22 -4.82
N HIS A 22 12.37 3.95 -3.91
CA HIS A 22 12.32 4.43 -2.50
C HIS A 22 12.19 5.95 -2.37
N ALA A 23 12.79 6.71 -3.29
CA ALA A 23 12.85 8.18 -3.20
C ALA A 23 11.50 8.90 -3.31
N ARG A 24 10.40 8.19 -3.63
CA ARG A 24 9.06 8.77 -3.77
C ARG A 24 8.00 8.07 -2.92
N ILE A 25 8.39 7.23 -1.97
CA ILE A 25 7.46 6.44 -1.17
C ILE A 25 6.42 7.31 -0.47
N GLU A 26 6.83 8.36 0.26
CA GLU A 26 5.87 9.24 0.96
C GLU A 26 4.84 9.86 0.01
N LYS A 27 5.29 10.33 -1.16
CA LYS A 27 4.43 10.97 -2.15
C LYS A 27 3.50 9.98 -2.85
N GLN A 28 3.98 8.75 -3.09
CA GLN A 28 3.17 7.65 -3.59
C GLN A 28 2.14 7.22 -2.55
N ALA A 29 2.53 7.10 -1.29
CA ALA A 29 1.64 6.74 -0.19
C ALA A 29 0.49 7.74 -0.05
N GLU A 30 0.77 9.05 -0.07
CA GLU A 30 -0.27 10.09 -0.03
C GLU A 30 -1.26 9.95 -1.21
N THR A 31 -0.74 9.76 -2.42
CA THR A 31 -1.56 9.64 -3.64
C THR A 31 -2.43 8.38 -3.59
N LEU A 32 -1.82 7.24 -3.25
CA LEU A 32 -2.49 5.94 -3.17
C LEU A 32 -3.52 5.90 -2.03
N ALA A 33 -3.25 6.57 -0.90
CA ALA A 33 -4.20 6.65 0.21
C ALA A 33 -5.48 7.40 -0.22
N ARG A 34 -5.34 8.52 -0.95
CA ARG A 34 -6.49 9.26 -1.51
C ARG A 34 -7.25 8.43 -2.54
N GLU A 35 -6.54 7.75 -3.45
CA GLU A 35 -7.19 6.86 -4.43
C GLU A 35 -7.91 5.70 -3.74
N CYS A 36 -7.27 5.10 -2.73
CA CYS A 36 -7.84 4.00 -1.96
C CYS A 36 -9.14 4.44 -1.25
N ALA A 37 -9.11 5.60 -0.58
CA ALA A 37 -10.28 6.17 0.07
C ALA A 37 -11.43 6.45 -0.92
N ALA A 38 -11.11 7.02 -2.09
CA ALA A 38 -12.09 7.27 -3.13
C ALA A 38 -12.70 5.96 -3.65
N LYS A 39 -11.86 4.96 -3.93
CA LYS A 39 -12.28 3.66 -4.45
C LYS A 39 -13.09 2.87 -3.43
N ALA A 40 -12.71 2.93 -2.16
CA ALA A 40 -13.47 2.35 -1.07
C ALA A 40 -14.87 2.98 -0.97
N ALA A 41 -14.96 4.31 -1.07
CA ALA A 41 -16.25 5.00 -1.09
C ALA A 41 -17.11 4.59 -2.29
N GLU A 42 -16.53 4.35 -3.47
CA GLU A 42 -17.25 3.85 -4.66
C GLU A 42 -17.90 2.47 -4.42
N VAL A 43 -17.27 1.60 -3.63
CA VAL A 43 -17.81 0.28 -3.27
C VAL A 43 -18.67 0.30 -1.99
N GLY A 44 -18.89 1.48 -1.40
CA GLY A 44 -19.73 1.67 -0.22
C GLY A 44 -19.01 1.51 1.12
N ILE A 45 -17.68 1.57 1.13
CA ILE A 45 -16.85 1.51 2.35
C ILE A 45 -16.42 2.95 2.71
N PRO A 46 -16.92 3.53 3.82
CA PRO A 46 -16.52 4.86 4.25
C PRO A 46 -15.06 4.87 4.71
N LEU A 47 -14.37 5.99 4.48
CA LEU A 47 -13.00 6.21 4.97
C LEU A 47 -12.90 5.96 6.49
N GLU A 48 -13.90 6.42 7.24
CA GLU A 48 -13.97 6.30 8.70
C GLU A 48 -13.90 4.84 9.16
N ASP A 49 -14.60 3.95 8.44
CA ASP A 49 -14.69 2.52 8.73
C ASP A 49 -13.35 1.81 8.44
N ILE A 50 -12.64 2.27 7.41
CA ILE A 50 -11.29 1.80 7.09
C ILE A 50 -10.30 2.29 8.16
N GLN A 51 -10.34 3.59 8.49
CA GLN A 51 -9.42 4.19 9.47
C GLN A 51 -9.67 3.68 10.89
N GLU A 52 -10.89 3.26 11.23
CA GLU A 52 -11.18 2.58 12.50
C GLU A 52 -10.43 1.25 12.62
N GLU A 53 -10.30 0.52 11.50
CA GLU A 53 -9.72 -0.83 11.48
C GLU A 53 -8.19 -0.82 11.25
N VAL A 54 -7.69 0.03 10.34
CA VAL A 54 -6.27 0.05 9.94
C VAL A 54 -5.52 1.30 10.37
N GLY A 55 -6.20 2.30 10.93
CA GLY A 55 -5.60 3.58 11.27
C GLY A 55 -5.31 4.45 10.04
N ASP A 56 -4.12 5.04 10.00
CA ASP A 56 -3.74 5.91 8.90
C ASP A 56 -3.36 5.09 7.66
N ILE A 57 -4.20 5.17 6.62
CA ILE A 57 -4.02 4.40 5.38
C ILE A 57 -2.72 4.80 4.69
N GLN A 58 -2.31 6.07 4.78
CA GLN A 58 -1.05 6.52 4.21
C GLN A 58 0.14 5.87 4.91
N GLU A 59 0.13 5.80 6.24
CA GLU A 59 1.18 5.12 7.01
C GLU A 59 1.29 3.64 6.61
N LEU A 60 0.15 2.96 6.53
CA LEU A 60 0.10 1.55 6.11
C LEU A 60 0.65 1.34 4.69
N ILE A 61 0.28 2.21 3.75
CA ILE A 61 0.78 2.14 2.36
C ILE A 61 2.27 2.46 2.30
N ALA A 62 2.75 3.43 3.08
CA ALA A 62 4.16 3.79 3.14
C ALA A 62 5.00 2.60 3.58
N SER A 63 4.64 1.94 4.68
CA SER A 63 5.35 0.73 5.13
C SER A 63 5.36 -0.38 4.08
N ARG A 64 4.24 -0.60 3.38
CA ARG A 64 4.17 -1.61 2.32
C ARG A 64 5.03 -1.28 1.11
N LEU A 65 5.10 0.00 0.73
CA LEU A 65 5.97 0.48 -0.33
C LEU A 65 7.44 0.31 0.06
N GLU A 66 7.81 0.57 1.31
CA GLU A 66 9.16 0.36 1.83
C GLU A 66 9.54 -1.13 1.74
N GLU A 67 8.68 -2.02 2.26
CA GLU A 67 8.89 -3.48 2.18
C GLU A 67 9.05 -3.95 0.73
N ALA A 68 8.17 -3.51 -0.18
CA ALA A 68 8.23 -3.90 -1.59
C ALA A 68 9.53 -3.43 -2.26
N ALA A 69 10.00 -2.25 -1.90
CA ALA A 69 11.20 -1.67 -2.45
C ALA A 69 12.48 -2.36 -1.93
N GLU A 70 12.52 -2.67 -0.64
CA GLU A 70 13.60 -3.47 -0.04
C GLU A 70 13.62 -4.89 -0.63
N ALA A 71 12.46 -5.49 -0.87
CA ALA A 71 12.35 -6.81 -1.49
C ALA A 71 12.85 -6.79 -2.95
N ASP A 72 12.58 -5.73 -3.72
CA ASP A 72 13.08 -5.56 -5.08
C ASP A 72 14.61 -5.41 -5.10
N GLU A 73 15.16 -4.54 -4.25
CA GLU A 73 16.61 -4.36 -4.12
C GLU A 73 17.33 -5.65 -3.69
N ASN A 74 16.77 -6.39 -2.74
CA ASN A 74 17.36 -7.64 -2.26
C ASN A 74 17.35 -8.74 -3.34
N GLN A 75 16.29 -8.81 -4.16
CA GLN A 75 16.23 -9.73 -5.31
C GLN A 75 17.24 -9.34 -6.40
N GLN A 76 17.41 -8.04 -6.66
CA GLN A 76 18.37 -7.54 -7.63
C GLN A 76 19.83 -7.72 -7.18
N ALA A 77 20.10 -7.60 -5.88
CA ALA A 77 21.42 -7.86 -5.30
C ALA A 77 21.77 -9.36 -5.32
N SER A 78 20.80 -10.23 -5.01
CA SER A 78 21.01 -11.69 -4.99
C SER A 78 21.25 -12.28 -6.38
N SER A 79 20.64 -11.71 -7.43
CA SER A 79 20.87 -12.11 -8.82
C SER A 79 22.25 -11.70 -9.34
N LYS A 80 22.80 -10.58 -8.87
CA LYS A 80 24.13 -10.08 -9.27
C LYS A 80 25.30 -10.77 -8.55
N ALA A 81 25.05 -11.41 -7.39
CA ALA A 81 26.06 -12.15 -6.64
C ALA A 81 26.26 -13.60 -7.13
N ALA A 82 25.41 -14.09 -8.05
CA ALA A 82 25.46 -15.44 -8.59
C ALA A 82 26.10 -15.54 -9.99
N GLU A 83 26.61 -14.42 -10.54
CA GLU A 83 27.37 -14.36 -11.80
C GLU A 83 28.90 -14.39 -11.58
#